data_AF-A0A1Q6Q451-F1
#
_entry.id   AF-A0A1Q6Q451-F1
#
_cell.length_a   1.000
_cell.length_b   1.000
_cell.length_c   1.000
_cell.angle_alpha   90.00
_cell.angle_beta   90.00
_cell.angle_gamma   90.00
#
_symmetry.space_group_name_H-M   'P 1'
#
loop_
_entity.id
_entity.type
_entity.pdbx_description
1 polymer ?
#
loop_
_entity_poly.entity_id
_entity_poly.type
_entity_poly.pdbx_seq_one_letter_code
_entity_poly.pdbx_strand_id
1 'polypeptide(L)'
;MESCGILSIGSYLRKMALDGYCLNLDLPQLRRMAYLLQNCSNNLNQVAKRANESGQLYAADLEDLRSRLDELIAIGKQLLAKLTEL
;
A
#
# COMPACT_ATOMS: atom_id res chain seq x y z
N MET A 1 20.85 10.48 11.63
CA MET A 1 20.12 10.34 12.91
C MET A 1 18.74 10.99 12.83
N GLU A 2 18.68 12.32 12.62
CA GLU A 2 17.41 13.05 12.42
C GLU A 2 16.64 12.60 11.18
N SER A 3 17.34 12.27 10.09
CA SER A 3 16.75 11.71 8.88
C SER A 3 16.03 10.38 9.08
N CYS A 4 16.32 9.63 10.14
CA CYS A 4 15.62 8.38 10.49
C CYS A 4 14.57 8.60 11.59
N GLY A 5 14.25 9.85 11.93
CA GLY A 5 13.32 10.20 13.01
C GLY A 5 13.83 9.92 14.42
N ILE A 6 15.13 9.69 14.60
CA ILE A 6 15.73 9.35 15.91
C ILE A 6 16.25 10.63 16.57
N LEU A 7 15.68 10.97 17.72
CA LEU A 7 15.91 12.24 18.40
C LEU A 7 17.13 12.24 19.34
N SER A 8 17.72 11.06 19.65
CA SER A 8 18.87 10.96 20.54
C SER A 8 19.93 9.99 20.03
N ILE A 9 21.20 10.36 20.27
CA ILE A 9 22.38 9.57 19.91
C ILE A 9 22.34 8.20 20.58
N GLY A 10 21.98 8.13 21.85
CA GLY A 10 21.89 6.86 22.58
C GLY A 10 20.83 5.92 22.00
N SER A 11 19.71 6.44 21.49
CA SER A 11 18.69 5.64 20.81
C SER A 11 19.15 5.20 19.42
N TYR A 12 19.86 6.07 18.70
CA TYR A 12 20.43 5.74 17.38
C TYR A 12 21.45 4.61 17.46
N LEU A 13 22.38 4.69 18.41
CA LEU A 13 23.42 3.68 18.59
C LEU A 13 22.82 2.32 19.00
N ARG A 14 21.83 2.31 19.90
CA ARG A 14 21.11 1.07 20.25
C ARG A 14 20.36 0.49 19.05
N LYS A 15 19.68 1.33 18.26
CA LYS A 15 18.98 0.91 17.04
C LYS A 15 19.96 0.29 16.04
N MET A 16 21.12 0.94 15.83
CA MET A 16 22.18 0.43 14.96
C MET A 16 22.78 -0.89 15.45
N ALA A 17 22.99 -1.04 16.76
CA ALA A 17 23.55 -2.25 17.35
C ALA A 17 22.57 -3.45 17.30
N LEU A 18 21.27 -3.19 17.37
CA LEU A 18 20.23 -4.22 17.36
C LEU A 18 19.81 -4.61 15.93
N ASP A 19 19.51 -3.61 15.10
CA ASP A 19 18.86 -3.81 13.81
C ASP A 19 19.83 -3.69 12.63
N GLY A 20 21.08 -3.27 12.87
CA GLY A 20 22.01 -2.92 11.81
C GLY A 20 21.69 -1.55 11.21
N TYR A 21 21.61 -1.45 9.88
CA TYR A 21 21.48 -0.15 9.21
C TYR A 21 20.13 0.54 9.47
N CYS A 22 20.18 1.84 9.81
CA CYS A 22 19.00 2.70 9.86
C CYS A 22 18.79 3.38 8.50
N LEU A 23 17.87 2.84 7.70
CA LEU A 23 17.49 3.40 6.40
C LEU A 23 16.19 4.20 6.52
N ASN A 24 16.21 5.44 6.01
CA ASN A 24 14.99 6.22 5.80
C ASN A 24 14.56 6.09 4.34
N LEU A 25 13.57 5.24 4.08
CA LEU A 25 13.04 5.01 2.74
C LEU A 25 11.78 5.85 2.54
N ASP A 26 11.87 6.88 1.71
CA ASP A 26 10.68 7.59 1.24
C ASP A 26 10.05 6.81 0.07
N LEU A 27 8.93 6.14 0.35
CA LEU A 27 8.20 5.31 -0.60
C LEU A 27 6.81 5.89 -0.88
N PRO A 28 6.69 7.00 -1.62
CA PRO A 28 5.41 7.63 -1.92
C PRO A 28 4.47 6.70 -2.71
N GLN A 29 5.01 5.76 -3.47
CA GLN A 29 4.22 4.75 -4.19
C GLN A 29 3.48 3.83 -3.24
N LEU A 30 4.08 3.48 -2.09
CA LEU A 30 3.43 2.65 -1.06
C LEU A 30 2.20 3.36 -0.48
N ARG A 31 2.30 4.68 -0.26
CA ARG A 31 1.16 5.50 0.18
C ARG A 31 0.04 5.52 -0.85
N ARG A 32 0.38 5.62 -2.14
CA ARG A 32 -0.60 5.53 -3.24
C ARG A 32 -1.26 4.14 -3.30
N MET A 33 -0.52 3.06 -3.09
CA MET A 33 -1.09 1.71 -3.02
C MET A 33 -2.10 1.57 -1.88
N ALA A 34 -1.78 2.08 -0.68
CA ALA A 34 -2.71 2.04 0.46
C ALA A 34 -4.03 2.77 0.15
N TYR A 35 -3.96 3.92 -0.52
CA TYR A 35 -5.14 4.66 -0.96
C TYR A 35 -5.97 3.87 -1.99
N LEU A 36 -5.33 3.29 -3.01
CA LEU A 36 -6.03 2.49 -4.02
C LEU A 36 -6.64 1.21 -3.42
N LEU A 37 -5.94 0.57 -2.47
CA LEU A 37 -6.45 -0.60 -1.74
C LEU A 37 -7.71 -0.26 -0.96
N GLN A 38 -7.72 0.88 -0.27
CA GLN A 38 -8.90 1.36 0.45
C GLN A 38 -10.07 1.58 -0.52
N ASN A 39 -9.82 2.18 -1.68
CA ASN A 39 -10.85 2.37 -2.71
C ASN A 39 -11.39 1.05 -3.26
N CYS A 40 -10.53 0.06 -3.51
CA CYS A 40 -10.95 -1.29 -3.93
C CYS A 40 -11.82 -1.96 -2.87
N SER A 41 -11.41 -1.90 -1.59
CA SER A 41 -12.16 -2.46 -0.47
C SER A 41 -13.55 -1.82 -0.35
N ASN A 42 -13.63 -0.50 -0.48
CA ASN A 42 -14.89 0.23 -0.47
C ASN A 42 -15.80 -0.18 -1.63
N ASN A 43 -15.25 -0.31 -2.84
CA ASN A 43 -16.01 -0.71 -4.02
C ASN A 43 -16.53 -2.16 -3.88
N LEU A 44 -15.68 -3.09 -3.45
CA LEU A 44 -16.07 -4.47 -3.16
C LEU A 44 -17.21 -4.54 -2.12
N ASN A 45 -17.15 -3.75 -1.06
CA ASN A 45 -18.22 -3.67 -0.07
C ASN A 45 -19.54 -3.16 -0.67
N GLN A 46 -19.49 -2.21 -1.61
CA GLN A 46 -20.69 -1.74 -2.32
C GLN A 46 -21.28 -2.84 -3.19
N VAL A 47 -20.44 -3.58 -3.93
CA VAL A 47 -20.88 -4.73 -4.74
C VAL A 47 -21.54 -5.78 -3.86
N ALA A 48 -20.90 -6.16 -2.75
CA ALA A 48 -21.44 -7.14 -1.81
C ALA A 48 -22.78 -6.68 -1.23
N LYS A 49 -22.89 -5.41 -0.81
CA LYS A 49 -24.13 -4.84 -0.29
C LYS A 49 -25.25 -4.89 -1.34
N ARG A 50 -24.99 -4.45 -2.58
CA ARG A 50 -25.98 -4.47 -3.66
C ARG A 50 -26.41 -5.89 -4.02
N ALA A 51 -25.46 -6.83 -4.09
CA ALA A 51 -25.76 -8.24 -4.34
C ALA A 51 -26.64 -8.83 -3.23
N ASN A 52 -26.36 -8.51 -1.96
CA ASN A 52 -27.16 -8.97 -0.83
C ASN A 52 -28.57 -8.34 -0.79
N GLU A 53 -28.70 -7.06 -1.16
CA GLU A 53 -29.97 -6.34 -1.11
C GLU A 53 -30.89 -6.64 -2.30
N SER A 54 -30.33 -6.77 -3.51
CA SER A 54 -31.10 -6.89 -4.76
C SER A 54 -31.02 -8.27 -5.42
N GLY A 55 -30.08 -9.12 -4.98
CA GLY A 55 -29.75 -10.37 -5.69
C GLY A 55 -29.09 -10.15 -7.06
N GLN A 56 -28.84 -8.90 -7.45
CA GLN A 56 -28.29 -8.54 -8.76
C GLN A 56 -26.84 -8.06 -8.64
N LEU A 57 -26.04 -8.48 -9.62
CA LEU A 57 -24.64 -8.13 -9.75
C LEU A 57 -24.44 -7.44 -11.10
N TYR A 58 -24.02 -6.17 -11.06
CA TYR A 58 -23.81 -5.38 -12.27
C TYR A 58 -22.39 -5.62 -12.79
N ALA A 59 -22.28 -5.99 -14.07
CA ALA A 59 -21.00 -6.21 -14.72
C ALA A 59 -20.07 -4.97 -14.65
N ALA A 60 -20.65 -3.76 -14.74
CA ALA A 60 -19.91 -2.51 -14.64
C ALA A 60 -19.21 -2.33 -13.28
N ASP A 61 -19.85 -2.71 -12.17
CA ASP A 61 -19.23 -2.60 -10.85
C ASP A 61 -18.05 -3.57 -10.71
N LEU A 62 -18.19 -4.79 -11.23
CA LEU A 62 -17.12 -5.79 -11.25
C LEU A 62 -15.94 -5.35 -12.13
N GLU A 63 -16.22 -4.69 -13.25
CA GLU A 63 -15.21 -4.20 -14.18
C GLU A 63 -14.43 -3.00 -13.58
N ASP A 64 -15.10 -2.08 -12.89
CA ASP A 64 -14.42 -1.00 -12.13
C ASP A 64 -13.52 -1.58 -11.03
N LEU A 65 -14.02 -2.56 -10.26
CA LEU A 65 -13.24 -3.21 -9.21
C LEU A 65 -11.99 -3.90 -9.79
N ARG A 66 -12.15 -4.64 -10.88
CA ARG A 66 -11.03 -5.31 -11.57
C ARG A 66 -9.99 -4.31 -12.06
N SER A 67 -10.41 -3.23 -12.72
CA SER A 67 -9.51 -2.19 -13.22
C SER A 67 -8.66 -1.57 -12.10
N ARG A 68 -9.27 -1.29 -10.94
CA ARG A 68 -8.55 -0.74 -9.78
C ARG A 68 -7.56 -1.73 -9.16
N LEU A 69 -7.90 -3.03 -9.14
CA LEU A 69 -6.98 -4.08 -8.70
C LEU A 69 -5.78 -4.21 -9.65
N ASP A 70 -5.99 -4.11 -10.96
CA ASP A 70 -4.92 -4.13 -11.95
C ASP A 70 -3.96 -2.95 -11.77
N GLU A 71 -4.47 -1.74 -11.49
CA GLU A 71 -3.64 -0.57 -11.16
C GLU A 71 -2.81 -0.82 -9.89
N LEU A 72 -3.41 -1.42 -8.85
CA LEU A 72 -2.73 -1.75 -7.60
C LEU A 72 -1.58 -2.74 -7.83
N ILE A 73 -1.81 -3.79 -8.63
CA ILE A 73 -0.78 -4.77 -8.99
C ILE A 73 0.35 -4.11 -9.78
N ALA A 74 0.03 -3.22 -10.72
CA ALA A 74 1.03 -2.51 -11.51
C ALA A 74 1.96 -1.66 -10.62
N ILE A 75 1.41 -0.91 -9.67
CA ILE A 75 2.21 -0.11 -8.73
C ILE A 75 3.04 -1.02 -7.81
N GLY A 76 2.48 -2.14 -7.35
CA GLY A 76 3.21 -3.12 -6.54
C GLY A 76 4.45 -3.68 -7.27
N LYS A 77 4.32 -4.01 -8.55
CA LYS A 77 5.45 -4.45 -9.39
C LYS A 77 6.52 -3.37 -9.53
N GLN A 78 6.11 -2.12 -9.76
CA GLN A 78 7.04 -0.99 -9.86
C GLN A 78 7.79 -0.75 -8.55
N LEU A 79 7.11 -0.87 -7.40
CA LEU A 79 7.73 -0.74 -6.08
C LEU A 79 8.76 -1.86 -5.86
N LEU A 80 8.38 -3.11 -6.13
CA LEU A 80 9.28 -4.26 -5.97
C LEU A 80 10.53 -4.14 -6.85
N ALA A 81 10.38 -3.73 -8.11
CA ALA A 81 11.52 -3.49 -9.00
C ALA A 81 12.48 -2.43 -8.44
N LYS A 82 11.95 -1.30 -7.93
CA LYS A 82 12.77 -0.27 -7.28
C LYS A 82 13.45 -0.75 -6.01
N LEU A 83 12.79 -1.60 -5.23
CA LEU A 83 13.36 -2.18 -4.01
C LEU A 83 14.44 -3.22 -4.29
N THR A 84 14.40 -3.90 -5.45
CA THR A 84 15.47 -4.82 -5.87
C THR A 84 16.73 -4.14 -6.40
N GLU A 85 16.64 -2.84 -6.72
CA GLU A 85 17.77 -2.02 -7.16
C GLU A 85 18.49 -1.31 -5.99
N LEU A 86 17.99 -1.48 -4.75
CA LEU A 86 18.55 -0.93 -3.51
C LEU A 86 19.53 -1.92 -2.86
#